data_AF-A0ABD1FTU7-F1
#
_entry.id   AF-A0ABD1FTU7-F1
#
_cell.length_a   1.000
_cell.length_b   1.000
_cell.length_c   1.000
_cell.angle_alpha   90.00
_cell.angle_beta   90.00
_cell.angle_gamma   90.00
#
_symmetry.space_group_name_H-M   'P 1'
#
loop_
_entity.id
_entity.type
_entity.pdbx_description
1 polymer ?
#
loop_
_entity_poly.entity_id
_entity_poly.type
_entity_poly.pdbx_seq_one_letter_code
_entity_poly.pdbx_strand_id
1 'polypeptide(L)'
;MDLDDMNIEIMRNTLYNAYLEDFYRFYQANLLVFEADRRAVNITINSIGTELTREDRRKLYSNFGLLYPYGPEELAICEDTDQVINYIPSYVLS
;
A
#
# COMPACT_ATOMS: atom_id res chain seq x y z
N MET A 1 22.38 -27.47 -37.23
CA MET A 1 22.99 -26.81 -36.08
C MET A 1 22.10 -25.61 -35.76
N ASP A 2 20.85 -25.89 -35.37
CA ASP A 2 19.74 -24.91 -35.36
C ASP A 2 18.82 -25.09 -34.14
N LEU A 3 19.13 -26.05 -33.28
CA LEU A 3 18.43 -26.20 -32.01
C LEU A 3 18.91 -25.15 -31.00
N ASP A 4 20.13 -24.64 -31.13
CA ASP A 4 20.75 -23.85 -30.06
C ASP A 4 20.22 -22.40 -30.06
N ASP A 5 20.15 -21.74 -31.21
CA ASP A 5 19.64 -20.36 -31.29
C ASP A 5 18.14 -20.28 -30.97
N MET A 6 17.35 -21.23 -31.50
CA MET A 6 15.93 -21.31 -31.19
C MET A 6 15.68 -21.66 -29.72
N ASN A 7 16.45 -22.58 -29.11
CA ASN A 7 16.33 -22.88 -27.69
C ASN A 7 16.76 -21.70 -26.81
N ILE A 8 17.82 -20.98 -27.20
CA ILE A 8 18.25 -19.74 -26.52
C ILE A 8 17.15 -18.68 -26.60
N GLU A 9 16.49 -18.54 -27.75
CA GLU A 9 15.39 -17.60 -27.92
C GLU A 9 14.15 -17.99 -27.11
N ILE A 10 13.81 -19.29 -27.06
CA ILE A 10 12.73 -19.81 -26.20
C ILE A 10 13.06 -19.52 -24.73
N MET A 11 14.27 -19.85 -24.26
CA MET A 11 14.69 -19.57 -22.88
C MET A 11 14.62 -18.07 -22.56
N ARG A 12 15.06 -17.21 -23.49
CA ARG A 12 14.99 -15.74 -23.32
C ARG A 12 13.55 -15.27 -23.15
N ASN A 13 12.64 -15.73 -24.01
CA ASN A 13 11.23 -15.35 -23.94
C ASN A 13 10.54 -15.88 -22.68
N THR A 14 10.87 -17.10 -22.24
CA THR A 14 10.36 -17.66 -20.98
C THR A 14 10.80 -16.82 -19.77
N LEU A 15 12.10 -16.47 -19.69
CA LEU A 15 12.61 -15.63 -18.60
C LEU A 15 12.01 -14.22 -18.64
N TYR A 16 11.86 -13.64 -19.84
CA TYR A 16 11.27 -12.32 -19.99
C TYR A 16 9.80 -12.30 -19.58
N ASN A 17 9.02 -13.33 -19.95
CA ASN A 17 7.63 -13.44 -19.52
C ASN A 17 7.52 -13.59 -17.99
N ALA A 18 8.34 -14.45 -17.37
CA ALA A 18 8.37 -14.58 -15.91
C ALA A 18 8.72 -13.26 -15.21
N TYR A 19 9.70 -12.52 -15.74
CA TYR A 19 10.05 -11.18 -15.26
C TYR A 19 8.86 -10.22 -15.33
N LEU A 20 8.13 -10.18 -16.45
CA LEU A 20 6.98 -9.29 -16.60
C LEU A 20 5.86 -9.63 -15.61
N GLU A 21 5.58 -10.91 -15.40
CA GLU A 21 4.59 -11.37 -14.43
C GLU A 21 4.97 -10.98 -13.00
N ASP A 22 6.23 -11.21 -12.61
CA ASP A 22 6.74 -10.85 -11.29
C ASP A 22 6.74 -9.33 -11.08
N PHE A 23 7.18 -8.57 -12.08
CA PHE A 23 7.18 -7.11 -12.03
C PHE A 23 5.76 -6.56 -11.92
N TYR A 24 4.81 -7.10 -12.68
CA TYR A 24 3.40 -6.70 -12.59
C TYR A 24 2.83 -6.96 -11.20
N ARG A 25 3.05 -8.15 -10.64
CA ARG A 25 2.60 -8.49 -9.28
C ARG A 25 3.24 -7.58 -8.24
N PHE A 26 4.54 -7.35 -8.33
CA PHE A 26 5.26 -6.43 -7.44
C PHE A 26 4.69 -5.02 -7.53
N TYR A 27 4.51 -4.48 -8.74
CA TYR A 27 3.98 -3.13 -8.93
C TYR A 27 2.54 -2.99 -8.41
N GLN A 28 1.66 -3.95 -8.71
CA GLN A 28 0.30 -3.95 -8.20
C GLN A 28 0.24 -4.00 -6.68
N ALA A 29 1.06 -4.84 -6.05
CA ALA A 29 1.13 -4.92 -4.60
C ALA A 29 1.53 -3.57 -3.98
N ASN A 30 2.58 -2.93 -4.51
CA ASN A 30 3.02 -1.62 -4.03
C ASN A 30 1.97 -0.52 -4.24
N LEU A 31 1.29 -0.52 -5.38
CA LEU A 31 0.22 0.44 -5.66
C LEU A 31 -0.96 0.28 -4.70
N LEU A 32 -1.36 -0.96 -4.40
CA LEU A 32 -2.44 -1.24 -3.45
C LEU A 32 -2.05 -0.84 -2.03
N VAL A 33 -0.82 -1.12 -1.60
CA VAL A 33 -0.28 -0.70 -0.29
C VAL A 33 -0.36 0.83 -0.16
N PHE A 34 0.13 1.55 -1.17
CA PHE A 34 0.09 3.01 -1.18
C PHE A 34 -1.35 3.56 -1.14
N GLU A 35 -2.26 2.99 -1.92
CA GLU A 35 -3.65 3.45 -1.96
C GLU A 35 -4.39 3.16 -0.64
N ALA A 36 -4.07 2.03 0.03
CA ALA A 36 -4.60 1.73 1.35
C ALA A 36 -4.18 2.77 2.40
N ASP A 37 -2.90 3.12 2.44
CA ASP A 37 -2.38 4.12 3.38
C ASP A 37 -2.96 5.51 3.09
N ARG A 38 -2.99 5.92 1.80
CA ARG A 38 -3.61 7.19 1.37
C ARG A 38 -5.08 7.24 1.78
N ARG A 39 -5.83 6.14 1.60
CA ARG A 39 -7.23 6.05 1.99
C ARG A 39 -7.41 6.20 3.51
N ALA A 40 -6.57 5.57 4.31
CA ALA A 40 -6.62 5.67 5.77
C ALA A 40 -6.43 7.11 6.26
N VAL A 41 -5.47 7.84 5.67
CA VAL A 41 -5.23 9.27 5.95
C VAL A 41 -6.43 10.13 5.53
N ASN A 42 -6.97 9.91 4.32
CA ASN A 42 -8.13 10.66 3.84
C ASN A 42 -9.37 10.45 4.70
N ILE A 43 -9.66 9.20 5.10
CA ILE A 43 -10.76 8.89 6.02
C ILE A 43 -10.59 9.65 7.33
N THR A 44 -9.37 9.63 7.87
CA THR A 44 -9.03 10.30 9.12
C THR A 44 -9.29 11.80 9.04
N ILE A 45 -8.70 12.48 8.06
CA ILE A 45 -8.84 13.93 7.88
C ILE A 45 -10.31 14.31 7.66
N ASN A 46 -11.03 13.58 6.80
CA ASN A 46 -12.42 13.91 6.47
C ASN A 46 -13.41 13.60 7.60
N SER A 47 -13.03 12.76 8.56
CA SER A 47 -13.86 12.42 9.72
C SER A 47 -13.71 13.40 10.89
N ILE A 48 -12.69 14.26 10.88
CA ILE A 48 -12.48 15.27 11.93
C ILE A 48 -13.67 16.23 11.94
N GLY A 49 -14.27 16.44 13.12
CA GLY A 49 -15.45 17.30 13.29
C GLY A 49 -16.78 16.68 12.83
N THR A 50 -16.79 15.39 12.49
CA THR A 50 -18.02 14.62 12.20
C THR A 50 -18.48 13.81 13.43
N GLU A 51 -19.68 13.23 13.37
CA GLU A 51 -20.21 12.34 14.42
C GLU A 51 -19.58 10.92 14.41
N LEU A 52 -18.61 10.67 13.53
CA LEU A 52 -18.02 9.36 13.37
C LEU A 52 -17.12 9.00 14.57
N THR A 53 -17.44 7.90 15.25
CA THR A 53 -16.66 7.46 16.42
C THR A 53 -15.30 6.90 16.02
N ARG A 54 -14.36 6.89 16.98
CA ARG A 54 -13.03 6.27 16.77
C ARG A 54 -13.11 4.79 16.40
N GLU A 55 -14.08 4.07 16.96
CA GLU A 55 -14.29 2.65 16.66
C GLU A 55 -14.80 2.44 15.24
N ASP A 56 -15.73 3.28 14.78
CA ASP A 56 -16.26 3.19 13.42
C ASP A 56 -15.21 3.59 12.38
N ARG A 57 -14.35 4.57 12.69
CA ARG A 57 -13.17 4.89 11.87
C ARG A 57 -12.26 3.68 11.67
N ARG A 58 -11.97 2.93 12.74
CA ARG A 58 -11.12 1.72 12.65
C ARG A 58 -11.67 0.68 11.67
N LYS A 59 -12.99 0.51 11.63
CA LYS A 59 -13.66 -0.44 10.72
C LYS A 59 -13.53 -0.03 9.24
N LEU A 60 -13.17 1.21 8.94
CA LEU A 60 -13.01 1.72 7.57
C LEU A 60 -11.60 1.57 7.01
N TYR A 61 -10.61 1.24 7.84
CA TYR A 61 -9.23 1.08 7.42
C TYR A 61 -8.97 -0.30 6.82
N SER A 62 -8.03 -0.36 5.88
CA SER A 62 -7.54 -1.62 5.32
C SER A 62 -6.69 -2.37 6.34
N ASN A 63 -6.75 -3.71 6.31
CA ASN A 63 -5.89 -4.57 7.13
C ASN A 63 -4.53 -4.87 6.45
N PHE A 64 -4.06 -3.94 5.63
CA PHE A 64 -2.79 -3.99 4.89
C PHE A 64 -2.39 -2.55 4.52
N GLY A 65 -1.14 -2.36 4.13
CA GLY A 65 -0.54 -1.04 3.98
C GLY A 65 0.72 -0.95 4.83
N LEU A 66 1.51 0.11 4.67
CA LEU A 66 2.64 0.38 5.57
C LEU A 66 2.15 0.81 6.94
N LEU A 67 0.97 1.44 7.03
CA LEU A 67 0.41 1.87 8.30
C LEU A 67 -0.16 0.70 9.13
N TYR A 68 -0.46 -0.46 8.54
CA TYR A 68 -0.98 -1.60 9.29
C TYR A 68 0.15 -2.36 10.02
N PRO A 69 -0.05 -2.83 11.28
CA PRO A 69 -1.29 -2.85 12.05
C PRO A 69 -1.52 -1.63 12.97
N TYR A 70 -0.48 -0.85 13.26
CA TYR A 70 -0.54 0.13 14.35
C TYR A 70 -1.11 1.51 13.93
N GLY A 71 -0.90 1.91 12.69
CA GLY A 71 -1.42 3.16 12.13
C GLY A 71 -2.93 3.32 12.17
N PRO A 72 -3.76 2.29 11.91
CA PRO A 72 -5.18 2.32 12.23
C PRO A 72 -5.52 2.76 13.67
N GLU A 73 -4.73 2.34 14.66
CA GLU A 73 -4.97 2.67 16.07
C GLU A 73 -4.61 4.12 16.38
N GLU A 74 -3.46 4.57 15.90
CA GLU A 74 -2.93 5.92 16.04
C GLU A 74 -3.74 6.95 15.26
N LEU A 75 -4.10 6.65 14.01
CA LEU A 75 -4.94 7.54 13.21
C LEU A 75 -6.33 7.71 13.82
N ALA A 76 -6.93 6.65 14.36
CA ALA A 76 -8.25 6.71 14.99
C ALA A 76 -8.32 7.62 16.21
N ILE A 77 -7.20 7.89 16.89
CA ILE A 77 -7.15 8.82 18.02
C ILE A 77 -6.88 10.26 17.62
N CYS A 78 -6.45 10.54 16.38
CA CYS A 78 -6.21 11.89 15.91
C CYS A 78 -7.51 12.72 15.89
N GLU A 79 -7.45 13.91 16.49
CA GLU A 79 -8.54 14.88 16.61
C GLU A 79 -8.35 16.13 15.76
N ASP A 80 -7.13 16.37 15.27
CA ASP A 80 -6.78 17.48 14.39
C ASP A 80 -5.82 17.05 13.28
N THR A 81 -5.69 17.90 12.25
CA THR A 81 -4.86 17.61 11.07
C THR A 81 -3.35 17.62 11.41
N ASP A 82 -2.93 18.40 12.40
CA ASP A 82 -1.51 18.51 12.77
C ASP A 82 -1.00 17.21 13.39
N GLN A 83 -1.83 16.52 14.19
CA GLN A 83 -1.54 15.19 14.72
C GLN A 83 -1.34 14.16 13.60
N VAL A 84 -2.17 14.21 12.56
CA VAL A 84 -2.07 13.33 11.40
C VAL A 84 -0.77 13.60 10.63
N ILE A 85 -0.44 14.88 10.42
CA ILE A 85 0.78 15.30 9.73
C ILE A 85 2.04 14.91 10.51
N ASN A 86 2.02 14.97 11.84
CA ASN A 86 3.16 14.55 12.66
C ASN A 86 3.36 13.02 12.68
N TYR A 87 2.28 12.26 12.48
CA TYR A 87 2.32 10.81 12.49
C TYR A 87 2.85 10.19 11.18
N ILE A 88 2.52 10.76 10.02
CA ILE A 88 2.88 10.15 8.72
C ILE A 88 4.41 10.12 8.45
N PRO A 89 5.20 11.18 8.69
CA PRO A 89 6.63 11.20 8.41
C PRO A 89 7.44 10.18 9.22
N SER A 90 6.98 9.81 10.41
CA SER A 90 7.68 8.82 11.25
C SER A 90 7.55 7.39 10.72
N TYR A 91 6.52 7.10 9.93
CA TYR A 91 6.24 5.77 9.37
C TYR A 91 6.82 5.54 7.97
N VAL A 92 6.99 6.60 7.17
CA VAL A 92 7.51 6.50 5.79
C VAL A 92 9.04 6.44 5.76
N LEU A 93 9.70 6.75 6.87
CA LEU A 93 11.17 6.79 7.01
C LEU A 93 11.75 5.69 7.91
N SER A 94 10.93 4.79 8.44
CA SER A 94 11.35 3.65 9.27
C SER A 94 11.33 2.35 8.47
#